data_AF-A0A2P5K7S6-F1
#
_entry.id   AF-A0A2P5K7S6-F1
#
_cell.length_a   1.000
_cell.length_b   1.000
_cell.length_c   1.000
_cell.angle_alpha   90.00
_cell.angle_beta   90.00
_cell.angle_gamma   90.00
#
_symmetry.space_group_name_H-M   'P 1'
#
loop_
_entity.id
_entity.type
_entity.pdbx_description
1 polymer ?
#
loop_
_entity_poly.entity_id
_entity_poly.type
_entity_poly.pdbx_seq_one_letter_code
_entity_poly.pdbx_strand_id
1 'polypeptide(L)'
;MNDEHSTAQPSSNIQGGVREPSLAALRDPGCWPIAKVQWQPAYRVVPTRLPAITLFDRVASASDFDTLYALEAITNDRLRTEVGEIDLVPPEERRFGPGYGPIMAALTHLNPAGSRFSPGTFGVFYCARDARTAIAETRYHTALFLSATHEPPMRQPMRLYTVIAQGNVLDLRDQRDTLAPTILHPHDYTFGQALGTAARHAGHAGIAYPSVRDPHGECLAAFRTTLLRQCHHAAYLEYNWNGSRIDVVFELTQVG
;
A
#
# COMPACT_ATOMS: atom_id res chain seq x y z
N MET A 1 62.83 -22.05 -43.34
CA MET A 1 63.00 -20.61 -43.57
C MET A 1 61.67 -20.12 -44.12
N ASN A 2 60.93 -19.42 -43.26
CA ASN A 2 59.60 -18.80 -43.41
C ASN A 2 58.41 -19.72 -43.73
N ASP A 3 57.70 -20.12 -42.67
CA ASP A 3 56.32 -20.62 -42.71
C ASP A 3 55.34 -19.44 -42.72
N GLU A 4 54.52 -19.35 -43.77
CA GLU A 4 53.27 -18.59 -43.77
C GLU A 4 52.15 -19.53 -43.30
N HIS A 5 51.51 -19.21 -42.17
CA HIS A 5 50.23 -19.80 -41.77
C HIS A 5 49.19 -18.70 -41.64
N SER A 6 48.36 -18.61 -42.67
CA SER A 6 47.03 -18.02 -42.67
C SER A 6 46.14 -18.80 -41.71
N THR A 7 45.52 -18.16 -40.72
CA THR A 7 44.28 -18.68 -40.12
C THR A 7 43.40 -17.57 -39.53
N ALA A 8 42.21 -17.49 -40.12
CA ALA A 8 40.94 -16.90 -39.72
C ALA A 8 40.79 -16.21 -38.33
N GLN A 9 40.20 -15.01 -38.38
CA GLN A 9 39.51 -14.38 -37.25
C GLN A 9 38.25 -15.16 -36.86
N PRO A 10 37.94 -15.37 -35.57
CA PRO A 10 36.62 -15.80 -35.16
C PRO A 10 35.70 -14.58 -34.99
N SER A 11 34.53 -14.73 -35.63
CA SER A 11 33.41 -13.81 -35.68
C SER A 11 32.86 -13.45 -34.29
N SER A 12 32.49 -12.18 -34.13
CA SER A 12 31.75 -11.65 -33.00
C SER A 12 30.34 -12.23 -32.94
N ASN A 13 30.06 -13.03 -31.92
CA ASN A 13 28.70 -13.41 -31.56
C ASN A 13 28.05 -12.23 -30.83
N ILE A 14 27.15 -11.51 -31.52
CA ILE A 14 26.24 -10.54 -30.92
C ILE A 14 25.11 -11.35 -30.26
N GLN A 15 25.24 -11.64 -28.96
CA GLN A 15 24.10 -12.00 -28.14
C GLN A 15 23.44 -10.72 -27.62
N GLY A 16 22.30 -10.38 -28.20
CA GLY A 16 21.37 -9.39 -27.66
C GLY A 16 20.78 -9.89 -26.35
N GLY A 17 21.52 -9.75 -25.26
CA GLY A 17 21.00 -9.90 -23.91
C GLY A 17 20.24 -8.65 -23.52
N VAL A 18 18.96 -8.79 -23.17
CA VAL A 18 18.24 -7.78 -22.39
C VAL A 18 19.06 -7.57 -21.11
N ARG A 19 19.77 -6.43 -21.00
CA ARG A 19 20.53 -6.11 -19.79
C ARG A 19 19.54 -6.01 -18.64
N GLU A 20 19.72 -6.82 -17.60
CA GLU A 20 19.00 -6.64 -16.35
C GLU A 20 19.25 -5.19 -15.86
N PRO A 21 18.19 -4.45 -15.52
CA PRO A 21 18.34 -3.08 -15.04
C PRO A 21 19.17 -3.08 -13.76
N SER A 22 20.09 -2.12 -13.63
CA SER A 22 20.90 -1.99 -12.42
C SER A 22 20.01 -1.69 -11.20
N LEU A 23 20.47 -2.05 -10.00
CA LEU A 23 19.75 -1.76 -8.75
C LEU A 23 19.46 -0.26 -8.55
N ALA A 24 20.29 0.61 -9.13
CA ALA A 24 20.06 2.06 -9.13
C ALA A 24 18.92 2.44 -10.08
N ALA A 25 18.86 1.84 -11.28
CA ALA A 25 17.80 2.09 -12.24
C ALA A 25 16.43 1.67 -11.71
N LEU A 26 16.33 0.55 -11.00
CA LEU A 26 15.06 0.08 -10.40
C LEU A 26 14.43 1.09 -9.42
N ARG A 27 15.23 1.97 -8.83
CA ARG A 27 14.75 3.01 -7.90
C ARG A 27 14.29 4.28 -8.60
N ASP A 28 14.62 4.47 -9.87
CA ASP A 28 14.22 5.62 -10.66
C ASP A 28 12.76 5.45 -11.13
N PRO A 29 11.82 6.30 -10.68
CA PRO A 29 10.44 6.27 -11.15
C PRO A 29 10.32 6.37 -12.68
N GLY A 30 11.25 7.07 -13.33
CA GLY A 30 11.24 7.28 -14.79
C GLY A 30 11.48 6.01 -15.62
N CYS A 31 11.97 4.93 -15.01
CA CYS A 31 12.16 3.66 -15.72
C CYS A 31 10.90 2.77 -15.76
N TRP A 32 9.86 3.14 -15.03
CA TRP A 32 8.64 2.36 -14.92
C TRP A 32 7.55 2.88 -15.87
N PRO A 33 6.82 1.99 -16.55
CA PRO A 33 5.68 2.41 -17.35
C PRO A 33 4.59 3.01 -16.46
N ILE A 34 3.84 3.95 -17.04
CA ILE A 34 2.65 4.52 -16.40
C ILE A 34 1.43 3.79 -16.93
N ALA A 35 0.62 3.25 -16.03
CA ALA A 35 -0.65 2.64 -16.38
C ALA A 35 -1.82 3.34 -15.70
N LYS A 36 -2.98 3.28 -16.34
CA LYS A 36 -4.23 3.79 -15.79
C LYS A 36 -4.94 2.68 -15.01
N VAL A 37 -4.99 2.82 -13.68
CA VAL A 37 -5.82 1.99 -12.81
C VAL A 37 -7.28 2.48 -12.88
N GLN A 38 -8.22 1.53 -12.93
CA GLN A 38 -9.67 1.76 -12.91
C GLN A 38 -10.37 0.65 -12.12
N TRP A 39 -10.03 0.49 -10.84
CA TRP A 39 -10.59 -0.55 -9.98
C TRP A 39 -11.83 -0.03 -9.26
N GLN A 40 -12.98 -0.62 -9.57
CA GLN A 40 -14.28 -0.25 -9.03
C GLN A 40 -15.12 -1.53 -8.85
N PRO A 41 -15.07 -2.18 -7.67
CA PRO A 41 -14.30 -1.79 -6.47
C PRO A 41 -12.83 -2.27 -6.49
N ALA A 42 -12.01 -1.62 -5.67
CA ALA A 42 -10.82 -2.18 -5.02
C ALA A 42 -11.12 -2.44 -3.54
N TYR A 43 -10.27 -3.21 -2.86
CA TYR A 43 -10.54 -3.73 -1.52
C TYR A 43 -9.42 -3.41 -0.53
N ARG A 44 -9.79 -3.00 0.68
CA ARG A 44 -8.87 -2.74 1.79
C ARG A 44 -9.40 -3.40 3.06
N VAL A 45 -8.53 -4.09 3.79
CA VAL A 45 -8.84 -4.64 5.11
C VAL A 45 -8.08 -3.86 6.17
N VAL A 46 -8.74 -3.51 7.27
CA VAL A 46 -8.11 -2.83 8.42
C VAL A 46 -8.61 -3.44 9.74
N PRO A 47 -7.81 -3.39 10.83
CA PRO A 47 -8.30 -3.73 12.16
C PRO A 47 -9.45 -2.83 12.60
N THR A 48 -10.43 -3.39 13.30
CA THR A 48 -11.61 -2.65 13.78
C THR A 48 -11.30 -1.60 14.87
N ARG A 49 -10.09 -1.61 15.46
CA ARG A 49 -9.71 -0.79 16.63
C ARG A 49 -9.40 0.69 16.38
N LEU A 50 -9.55 1.21 15.17
CA LEU A 50 -9.54 2.66 14.91
C LEU A 50 -10.98 3.18 14.98
N PRO A 51 -11.27 4.40 15.47
CA PRO A 51 -12.64 4.86 15.62
C PRO A 51 -13.40 4.65 14.31
N ALA A 52 -14.56 4.01 14.40
CA ALA A 52 -15.31 3.54 13.23
C ALA A 52 -15.77 4.67 12.30
N ILE A 53 -15.88 5.86 12.87
CA ILE A 53 -16.17 7.13 12.22
C ILE A 53 -15.06 8.06 12.70
N THR A 54 -14.28 8.60 11.76
CA THR A 54 -13.21 9.56 12.05
C THR A 54 -13.74 11.00 11.94
N LEU A 55 -12.99 11.99 12.42
CA LEU A 55 -13.37 13.41 12.28
C LEU A 55 -13.55 13.77 10.80
N PHE A 56 -12.78 13.16 9.91
CA PHE A 56 -12.91 13.34 8.46
C PHE A 56 -14.27 12.91 7.91
N ASP A 57 -14.91 11.90 8.51
CA ASP A 57 -16.25 11.43 8.09
C ASP A 57 -17.38 12.33 8.62
N ARG A 58 -17.15 13.03 9.75
CA ARG A 58 -18.17 13.85 10.44
C ARG A 58 -18.36 15.24 9.85
N VAL A 59 -17.37 15.74 9.12
CA VAL A 59 -17.37 17.09 8.57
C VAL A 59 -17.57 17.06 7.06
N ALA A 60 -18.28 18.04 6.53
CA ALA A 60 -18.62 18.11 5.10
C ALA A 60 -17.60 18.91 4.28
N SER A 61 -16.83 19.80 4.93
CA SER A 61 -15.90 20.71 4.25
C SER A 61 -14.63 20.99 5.07
N ALA A 62 -13.62 21.57 4.41
CA ALA A 62 -12.40 22.02 5.07
C ALA A 62 -12.67 23.13 6.12
N SER A 63 -13.61 24.06 5.83
CA SER A 63 -13.99 25.11 6.78
C SER A 63 -14.65 24.54 8.04
N ASP A 64 -15.48 23.52 7.88
CA ASP A 64 -16.10 22.82 9.02
C ASP A 64 -15.03 22.08 9.84
N PHE A 65 -14.10 21.42 9.14
CA PHE A 65 -12.95 20.76 9.78
C PHE A 65 -12.11 21.76 10.58
N ASP A 66 -11.71 22.88 9.98
CA ASP A 66 -10.86 23.88 10.63
C ASP A 66 -11.54 24.50 11.84
N THR A 67 -12.86 24.74 11.74
CA THR A 67 -13.65 25.29 12.86
C THR A 67 -13.71 24.29 14.02
N LEU A 68 -14.08 23.03 13.75
CA LEU A 68 -14.15 21.98 14.77
C LEU A 68 -12.77 21.65 15.36
N TYR A 69 -11.75 21.60 14.51
CA TYR A 69 -10.38 21.31 14.92
C TYR A 69 -9.80 22.45 15.77
N ALA A 70 -9.95 23.71 15.37
CA ALA A 70 -9.45 24.84 16.14
C ALA A 70 -10.15 25.00 17.50
N LEU A 71 -11.45 24.73 17.56
CA LEU A 71 -12.23 24.82 18.80
C LEU A 71 -11.90 23.70 19.80
N GLU A 72 -11.72 22.47 19.32
CA GLU A 72 -11.64 21.31 20.21
C GLU A 72 -10.23 20.70 20.33
N ALA A 73 -9.33 20.84 19.34
CA ALA A 73 -8.02 20.18 19.37
C ALA A 73 -7.03 20.79 20.38
N ILE A 74 -7.25 22.02 20.85
CA ILE A 74 -6.43 22.68 21.88
C ILE A 74 -6.59 21.99 23.24
N THR A 75 -7.76 21.37 23.49
CA THR A 75 -8.11 20.76 24.77
C THR A 75 -8.40 19.26 24.69
N ASN A 76 -8.57 18.72 23.48
CA ASN A 76 -9.00 17.34 23.26
C ASN A 76 -7.93 16.51 22.51
N ASP A 77 -7.05 15.86 23.28
CA ASP A 77 -6.04 14.93 22.75
C ASP A 77 -6.63 13.79 21.91
N ARG A 78 -7.91 13.44 22.14
CA ARG A 78 -8.63 12.43 21.36
C ARG A 78 -8.78 12.83 19.90
N LEU A 79 -9.01 14.12 19.62
CA LEU A 79 -9.17 14.61 18.25
C LEU A 79 -7.85 14.63 17.49
N ARG A 80 -6.77 15.02 18.16
CA ARG A 80 -5.42 14.93 17.58
C ARG A 80 -5.06 13.50 17.23
N THR A 81 -5.40 12.56 18.12
CA THR A 81 -5.23 11.12 17.88
C THR A 81 -6.10 10.60 16.73
N GLU A 82 -7.31 11.13 16.54
CA GLU A 82 -8.25 10.72 15.50
C GLU A 82 -7.88 11.26 14.10
N VAL A 83 -7.26 12.45 14.05
CA VAL A 83 -6.83 13.11 12.82
C VAL A 83 -5.48 12.59 12.34
N GLY A 84 -4.57 12.24 13.26
CA GLY A 84 -3.18 11.91 12.95
C GLY A 84 -2.38 13.16 12.53
N GLU A 85 -1.29 12.95 11.80
CA GLU A 85 -0.44 14.02 11.27
C GLU A 85 -1.02 14.58 9.97
N ILE A 86 -2.02 15.45 10.07
CA ILE A 86 -2.74 15.99 8.89
C ILE A 86 -1.87 16.75 7.90
N ASP A 87 -0.75 17.32 8.37
CA ASP A 87 0.18 18.08 7.54
C ASP A 87 0.99 17.22 6.57
N LEU A 88 0.93 15.89 6.71
CA LEU A 88 1.46 14.96 5.72
C LEU A 88 0.64 14.96 4.42
N VAL A 89 -0.60 15.45 4.46
CA VAL A 89 -1.50 15.58 3.32
C VAL A 89 -1.63 17.05 2.93
N PRO A 90 -1.27 17.43 1.68
CA PRO A 90 -1.44 18.79 1.20
C PRO A 90 -2.89 19.27 1.36
N PRO A 91 -3.13 20.53 1.75
CA PRO A 91 -4.49 21.06 1.98
C PRO A 91 -5.49 20.75 0.87
N GLU A 92 -5.07 20.89 -0.39
CA GLU A 92 -5.86 20.63 -1.59
C GLU A 92 -6.19 19.14 -1.83
N GLU A 93 -5.47 18.24 -1.16
CA GLU A 93 -5.68 16.79 -1.18
C GLU A 93 -6.46 16.29 0.04
N ARG A 94 -6.69 17.12 1.07
CA ARG A 94 -7.50 16.71 2.21
C ARG A 94 -8.94 16.47 1.75
N ARG A 95 -9.54 15.38 2.20
CA ARG A 95 -10.90 14.98 1.83
C ARG A 95 -11.75 14.77 3.07
N PHE A 96 -13.01 15.14 2.94
CA PHE A 96 -13.97 15.20 4.02
C PHE A 96 -15.31 14.66 3.56
N GLY A 97 -16.08 14.14 4.50
CA GLY A 97 -17.39 13.53 4.29
C GLY A 97 -17.35 12.01 4.29
N PRO A 98 -18.53 11.37 4.17
CA PRO A 98 -18.67 9.92 4.35
C PRO A 98 -17.75 9.11 3.43
N GLY A 99 -16.93 8.25 4.04
CA GLY A 99 -16.05 7.34 3.34
C GLY A 99 -14.65 7.90 3.03
N TYR A 100 -14.31 9.10 3.52
CA TYR A 100 -12.94 9.59 3.46
C TYR A 100 -12.12 9.28 4.71
N GLY A 101 -12.73 8.91 5.83
CA GLY A 101 -12.00 8.54 7.04
C GLY A 101 -10.97 7.45 6.84
N PRO A 102 -11.30 6.28 6.27
CA PRO A 102 -10.32 5.22 6.02
C PRO A 102 -9.23 5.64 5.03
N ILE A 103 -9.52 6.57 4.10
CA ILE A 103 -8.56 7.10 3.14
C ILE A 103 -7.57 8.03 3.85
N MET A 104 -8.08 9.04 4.54
CA MET A 104 -7.28 10.03 5.26
C MET A 104 -6.46 9.38 6.37
N ALA A 105 -7.06 8.46 7.15
CA ALA A 105 -6.35 7.76 8.22
C ALA A 105 -5.11 7.01 7.71
N ALA A 106 -5.17 6.40 6.52
CA ALA A 106 -4.01 5.70 5.94
C ALA A 106 -2.87 6.64 5.53
N LEU A 107 -3.17 7.93 5.32
CA LEU A 107 -2.18 8.95 4.93
C LEU A 107 -1.67 9.76 6.11
N THR A 108 -2.45 9.86 7.20
CA THR A 108 -2.11 10.67 8.38
C THR A 108 -1.61 9.86 9.58
N HIS A 109 -1.89 8.56 9.67
CA HIS A 109 -1.43 7.70 10.75
C HIS A 109 -0.25 6.86 10.27
N LEU A 110 0.96 7.31 10.59
CA LEU A 110 2.18 6.65 10.18
C LEU A 110 2.40 5.34 10.92
N ASN A 111 2.93 4.35 10.21
CA ASN A 111 3.61 3.21 10.83
C ASN A 111 5.11 3.54 10.89
N PRO A 112 5.70 3.77 12.08
CA PRO A 112 7.13 4.09 12.19
C PRO A 112 8.05 2.98 11.68
N ALA A 113 7.57 1.72 11.67
CA ALA A 113 8.30 0.60 11.08
C ALA A 113 8.24 0.57 9.54
N GLY A 114 7.50 1.50 8.94
CA GLY A 114 7.31 1.59 7.50
C GLY A 114 6.36 0.55 6.92
N SER A 115 6.40 0.45 5.61
CA SER A 115 5.65 -0.48 4.77
C SER A 115 6.45 -0.80 3.53
N ARG A 116 5.88 -1.55 2.57
CA ARG A 116 6.59 -1.95 1.34
C ARG A 116 7.14 -0.75 0.56
N PHE A 117 6.35 0.32 0.43
CA PHE A 117 6.68 1.51 -0.37
C PHE A 117 6.80 2.80 0.44
N SER A 118 6.94 2.71 1.76
CA SER A 118 7.23 3.88 2.61
C SER A 118 8.13 3.49 3.76
N PRO A 119 9.21 4.24 4.04
CA PRO A 119 10.07 4.00 5.20
C PRO A 119 9.43 4.47 6.52
N GLY A 120 8.16 4.88 6.51
CA GLY A 120 7.44 5.36 7.69
C GLY A 120 7.40 6.89 7.82
N THR A 121 7.95 7.63 6.85
CA THR A 121 7.96 9.11 6.83
C THR A 121 6.76 9.74 6.13
N PHE A 122 5.92 8.93 5.48
CA PHE A 122 4.66 9.36 4.86
C PHE A 122 3.67 8.18 4.83
N GLY A 123 2.38 8.50 4.89
CA GLY A 123 1.32 7.50 4.86
C GLY A 123 1.06 6.99 3.45
N VAL A 124 0.54 5.76 3.37
CA VAL A 124 0.24 5.08 2.10
C VAL A 124 -1.07 4.33 2.26
N PHE A 125 -2.00 4.57 1.34
CA PHE A 125 -3.22 3.78 1.26
C PHE A 125 -2.98 2.54 0.40
N TYR A 126 -2.96 1.37 1.05
CA TYR A 126 -2.88 0.08 0.39
C TYR A 126 -4.27 -0.50 0.14
N CYS A 127 -4.51 -0.96 -1.08
CA CYS A 127 -5.67 -1.79 -1.45
C CYS A 127 -5.27 -2.84 -2.48
N ALA A 128 -6.12 -3.84 -2.65
CA ALA A 128 -5.98 -4.87 -3.67
C ALA A 128 -7.12 -4.80 -4.68
N ARG A 129 -6.91 -5.38 -5.86
CA ARG A 129 -7.95 -5.49 -6.88
C ARG A 129 -9.11 -6.38 -6.44
N ASP A 130 -8.82 -7.42 -5.66
CA ASP A 130 -9.79 -8.41 -5.21
C ASP A 130 -9.78 -8.57 -3.68
N ALA A 131 -10.95 -8.87 -3.09
CA ALA A 131 -11.10 -9.06 -1.65
C ALA A 131 -10.19 -10.17 -1.10
N ARG A 132 -10.06 -11.28 -1.85
CA ARG A 132 -9.18 -12.40 -1.51
C ARG A 132 -7.72 -11.95 -1.33
N THR A 133 -7.23 -11.12 -2.25
CA THR A 133 -5.87 -10.59 -2.20
C THR A 133 -5.70 -9.63 -1.03
N ALA A 134 -6.68 -8.73 -0.79
CA ALA A 134 -6.65 -7.85 0.37
C ALA A 134 -6.56 -8.64 1.69
N ILE A 135 -7.34 -9.72 1.80
CA ILE A 135 -7.30 -10.65 2.95
C ILE A 135 -5.95 -11.35 3.06
N ALA A 136 -5.38 -11.85 1.95
CA ALA A 136 -4.08 -12.53 1.98
C ALA A 136 -2.95 -11.60 2.48
N GLU A 137 -2.93 -10.35 2.01
CA GLU A 137 -1.98 -9.32 2.46
C GLU A 137 -2.14 -9.01 3.94
N THR A 138 -3.36 -8.74 4.41
CA THR A 138 -3.58 -8.40 5.82
C THR A 138 -3.41 -9.60 6.74
N ARG A 139 -3.71 -10.83 6.30
CA ARG A 139 -3.39 -12.04 7.09
C ARG A 139 -1.91 -12.12 7.40
N TYR A 140 -1.04 -11.89 6.41
CA TYR A 140 0.40 -11.90 6.61
C TYR A 140 0.84 -10.81 7.59
N HIS A 141 0.41 -9.56 7.37
CA HIS A 141 0.85 -8.44 8.19
C HIS A 141 0.30 -8.49 9.62
N THR A 142 -0.94 -8.92 9.80
CA THR A 142 -1.52 -9.16 11.13
C THR A 142 -0.79 -10.31 11.84
N ALA A 143 -0.50 -11.42 11.16
CA ALA A 143 0.26 -12.52 11.76
C ALA A 143 1.66 -12.08 12.20
N LEU A 144 2.35 -11.28 11.37
CA LEU A 144 3.67 -10.74 11.71
C LEU A 144 3.62 -9.85 12.95
N PHE A 145 2.62 -8.97 13.04
CA PHE A 145 2.42 -8.12 14.22
C PHE A 145 2.16 -8.94 15.48
N LEU A 146 1.18 -9.86 15.44
CA LEU A 146 0.82 -10.69 16.60
C LEU A 146 1.97 -11.61 17.04
N SER A 147 2.79 -12.09 16.09
CA SER A 147 4.00 -12.86 16.41
C SER A 147 5.03 -11.99 17.13
N ALA A 148 5.29 -10.78 16.63
CA ALA A 148 6.29 -9.87 17.19
C ALA A 148 5.95 -9.45 18.63
N THR A 149 4.66 -9.36 18.96
CA THR A 149 4.18 -9.02 20.30
C THR A 149 3.85 -10.24 21.17
N HIS A 150 4.14 -11.47 20.70
CA HIS A 150 3.91 -12.73 21.43
C HIS A 150 2.45 -12.89 21.92
N GLU A 151 1.48 -12.50 21.10
CA GLU A 151 0.07 -12.54 21.49
C GLU A 151 -0.43 -13.99 21.66
N PRO A 152 -1.19 -14.28 22.73
CA PRO A 152 -1.83 -15.59 22.89
C PRO A 152 -2.89 -15.81 21.81
N PRO A 153 -3.38 -17.06 21.62
CA PRO A 153 -4.47 -17.34 20.69
C PRO A 153 -5.67 -16.40 20.91
N MET A 154 -6.14 -15.78 19.83
CA MET A 154 -7.19 -14.76 19.90
C MET A 154 -7.96 -14.62 18.59
N ARG A 155 -9.11 -13.94 18.67
CA ARG A 155 -9.87 -13.49 17.51
C ARG A 155 -9.58 -12.01 17.27
N GLN A 156 -9.08 -11.69 16.09
CA GLN A 156 -8.77 -10.32 15.71
C GLN A 156 -9.89 -9.78 14.79
N PRO A 157 -10.70 -8.83 15.26
CA PRO A 157 -11.76 -8.23 14.45
C PRO A 157 -11.15 -7.29 13.40
N MET A 158 -11.65 -7.44 12.18
CA MET A 158 -11.21 -6.71 11.00
C MET A 158 -12.44 -6.18 10.24
N ARG A 159 -12.24 -5.16 9.41
CA ARG A 159 -13.24 -4.62 8.49
C ARG A 159 -12.72 -4.68 7.08
N LEU A 160 -13.54 -5.16 6.17
CA LEU A 160 -13.35 -5.05 4.73
C LEU A 160 -14.03 -3.78 4.23
N TYR A 161 -13.33 -3.02 3.41
CA TYR A 161 -13.83 -1.85 2.71
C TYR A 161 -13.72 -2.05 1.20
N THR A 162 -14.71 -1.56 0.47
CA THR A 162 -14.64 -1.32 -0.97
C THR A 162 -14.28 0.14 -1.22
N VAL A 163 -13.46 0.43 -2.23
CA VAL A 163 -13.05 1.79 -2.61
C VAL A 163 -12.95 1.90 -4.12
N ILE A 164 -13.24 3.07 -4.69
CA ILE A 164 -12.87 3.35 -6.08
C ILE A 164 -11.41 3.80 -6.10
N ALA A 165 -10.58 3.07 -6.85
CA ALA A 165 -9.21 3.46 -7.15
C ALA A 165 -9.07 3.76 -8.65
N GLN A 166 -8.76 5.00 -9.02
CA GLN A 166 -8.63 5.39 -10.41
C GLN A 166 -7.60 6.50 -10.63
N GLY A 167 -6.72 6.30 -11.61
CA GLY A 167 -5.75 7.31 -12.04
C GLY A 167 -4.49 6.68 -12.63
N ASN A 168 -3.51 7.52 -12.95
CA ASN A 168 -2.24 7.10 -13.52
C ASN A 168 -1.23 6.79 -12.40
N VAL A 169 -0.60 5.62 -12.47
CA VAL A 169 0.35 5.12 -11.47
C VAL A 169 1.54 4.44 -12.14
N LEU A 170 2.65 4.30 -11.42
CA LEU A 170 3.75 3.44 -11.86
C LEU A 170 3.27 1.98 -11.88
N ASP A 171 3.61 1.24 -12.93
CA ASP A 171 3.13 -0.13 -13.12
C ASP A 171 4.26 -1.15 -13.09
N LEU A 172 4.20 -2.03 -12.08
CA LEU A 172 5.16 -3.09 -11.81
C LEU A 172 4.55 -4.49 -12.01
N ARG A 173 3.28 -4.58 -12.45
CA ARG A 173 2.47 -5.82 -12.38
C ARG A 173 3.04 -6.97 -13.21
N ASP A 174 3.68 -6.66 -14.33
CA ASP A 174 4.23 -7.66 -15.26
C ASP A 174 5.66 -8.12 -14.93
N GLN A 175 6.22 -7.70 -13.79
CA GLN A 175 7.63 -7.96 -13.44
C GLN A 175 7.82 -8.72 -12.12
N ARG A 176 6.85 -9.56 -11.73
CA ARG A 176 6.86 -10.30 -10.44
C ARG A 176 8.20 -11.00 -10.17
N ASP A 177 8.65 -11.87 -11.06
CA ASP A 177 9.81 -12.74 -10.81
C ASP A 177 11.11 -11.94 -10.84
N THR A 178 11.23 -10.99 -11.78
CA THR A 178 12.39 -10.10 -11.89
C THR A 178 12.53 -9.18 -10.67
N LEU A 179 11.41 -8.77 -10.06
CA LEU A 179 11.41 -7.87 -8.90
C LEU A 179 11.39 -8.59 -7.55
N ALA A 180 11.12 -9.89 -7.52
CA ALA A 180 11.10 -10.70 -6.31
C ALA A 180 12.38 -10.60 -5.45
N PRO A 181 13.61 -10.57 -6.00
CA PRO A 181 14.81 -10.39 -5.17
C PRO A 181 15.03 -8.94 -4.69
N THR A 182 14.23 -7.96 -5.16
CA THR A 182 14.45 -6.53 -4.91
C THR A 182 13.18 -5.82 -4.42
N ILE A 183 12.49 -5.08 -5.28
CA ILE A 183 11.34 -4.22 -4.93
C ILE A 183 10.20 -5.01 -4.31
N LEU A 184 10.01 -6.26 -4.76
CA LEU A 184 8.95 -7.16 -4.29
C LEU A 184 9.47 -8.23 -3.34
N HIS A 185 10.62 -8.01 -2.70
CA HIS A 185 11.15 -8.96 -1.73
C HIS A 185 10.13 -9.24 -0.62
N PRO A 186 9.95 -10.51 -0.21
CA PRO A 186 8.86 -10.90 0.68
C PRO A 186 9.03 -10.36 2.10
N HIS A 187 10.23 -10.04 2.56
CA HIS A 187 10.49 -9.65 3.96
C HIS A 187 11.35 -8.41 4.13
N ASP A 188 12.00 -7.94 3.06
CA ASP A 188 12.90 -6.78 3.08
C ASP A 188 12.26 -5.73 2.17
N TYR A 189 11.92 -4.59 2.74
CA TYR A 189 11.26 -3.53 2.01
C TYR A 189 12.22 -2.43 1.59
N THR A 190 13.53 -2.57 1.82
CA THR A 190 14.53 -1.53 1.55
C THR A 190 14.45 -1.00 0.10
N PHE A 191 14.40 -1.89 -0.88
CA PHE A 191 14.29 -1.49 -2.31
C PHE A 191 12.92 -0.90 -2.65
N GLY A 192 11.83 -1.48 -2.13
CA GLY A 192 10.49 -0.96 -2.32
C GLY A 192 10.30 0.43 -1.70
N GLN A 193 10.85 0.65 -0.50
CA GLN A 193 10.82 1.94 0.21
C GLN A 193 11.61 3.01 -0.52
N ALA A 194 12.77 2.65 -1.09
CA ALA A 194 13.55 3.56 -1.93
C ALA A 194 12.74 3.99 -3.17
N LEU A 195 12.14 3.04 -3.89
CA LEU A 195 11.28 3.36 -5.04
C LEU A 195 10.06 4.19 -4.63
N GLY A 196 9.36 3.82 -3.56
CA GLY A 196 8.18 4.53 -3.10
C GLY A 196 8.48 5.98 -2.68
N THR A 197 9.63 6.19 -2.02
CA THR A 197 10.13 7.53 -1.69
C THR A 197 10.41 8.35 -2.95
N ALA A 198 11.15 7.78 -3.90
CA ALA A 198 11.45 8.46 -5.17
C ALA A 198 10.17 8.77 -5.98
N ALA A 199 9.25 7.81 -6.06
CA ALA A 199 7.99 7.96 -6.77
C ALA A 199 7.12 9.08 -6.18
N ARG A 200 7.02 9.12 -4.84
CA ARG A 200 6.29 10.19 -4.15
C ARG A 200 6.92 11.56 -4.38
N HIS A 201 8.25 11.67 -4.27
CA HIS A 201 8.98 12.92 -4.53
C HIS A 201 8.82 13.42 -5.97
N ALA A 202 8.81 12.50 -6.94
CA ALA A 202 8.56 12.81 -8.35
C ALA A 202 7.08 13.14 -8.66
N GLY A 203 6.18 13.10 -7.65
CA GLY A 203 4.78 13.48 -7.82
C GLY A 203 3.88 12.37 -8.35
N HIS A 204 4.34 11.13 -8.45
CA HIS A 204 3.49 10.01 -8.85
C HIS A 204 2.40 9.77 -7.81
N ALA A 205 1.21 9.41 -8.29
CA ALA A 205 0.04 9.23 -7.44
C ALA A 205 0.06 7.89 -6.67
N GLY A 206 0.76 6.88 -7.19
CA GLY A 206 0.86 5.56 -6.58
C GLY A 206 1.65 4.58 -7.42
N ILE A 207 1.67 3.32 -6.96
CA ILE A 207 2.35 2.18 -7.58
C ILE A 207 1.38 1.00 -7.61
N ALA A 208 1.09 0.47 -8.82
CA ALA A 208 0.41 -0.80 -9.00
C ALA A 208 1.45 -1.93 -9.10
N TYR A 209 1.26 -3.01 -8.36
CA TYR A 209 2.25 -4.08 -8.23
C TYR A 209 1.57 -5.45 -8.00
N PRO A 210 2.23 -6.56 -8.34
CA PRO A 210 1.69 -7.89 -8.07
C PRO A 210 1.81 -8.21 -6.58
N SER A 211 0.77 -8.80 -6.00
CA SER A 211 0.74 -9.18 -4.58
C SER A 211 1.81 -10.22 -4.27
N VAL A 212 2.58 -10.03 -3.19
CA VAL A 212 3.56 -11.03 -2.75
C VAL A 212 2.89 -12.17 -1.97
N ARG A 213 1.62 -12.00 -1.55
CA ARG A 213 0.87 -12.96 -0.74
C ARG A 213 -0.19 -13.74 -1.52
N ASP A 214 -0.59 -13.22 -2.68
CA ASP A 214 -1.50 -13.88 -3.62
C ASP A 214 -0.83 -13.94 -5.01
N PRO A 215 -0.47 -15.13 -5.53
CA PRO A 215 0.20 -15.27 -6.82
C PRO A 215 -0.54 -14.63 -8.01
N HIS A 216 -1.87 -14.53 -7.93
CA HIS A 216 -2.71 -13.94 -8.97
C HIS A 216 -3.24 -12.56 -8.59
N GLY A 217 -2.88 -12.06 -7.41
CA GLY A 217 -3.39 -10.79 -6.89
C GLY A 217 -2.61 -9.59 -7.42
N GLU A 218 -3.32 -8.48 -7.57
CA GLU A 218 -2.75 -7.15 -7.84
C GLU A 218 -3.06 -6.22 -6.66
N CYS A 219 -2.09 -5.36 -6.33
CA CYS A 219 -2.16 -4.40 -5.25
C CYS A 219 -1.83 -2.99 -5.75
N LEU A 220 -2.34 -1.99 -5.04
CA LEU A 220 -2.08 -0.58 -5.26
C LEU A 220 -1.60 0.04 -3.95
N ALA A 221 -0.45 0.72 -4.02
CA ALA A 221 0.03 1.64 -3.01
C ALA A 221 -0.25 3.07 -3.48
N ALA A 222 -1.25 3.74 -2.91
CA ALA A 222 -1.62 5.10 -3.25
C ALA A 222 -0.97 6.10 -2.29
N PHE A 223 -0.25 7.08 -2.86
CA PHE A 223 0.41 8.17 -2.14
C PHE A 223 -0.40 9.46 -2.09
N ARG A 224 -1.44 9.55 -2.93
CA ARG A 224 -2.27 10.75 -3.14
C ARG A 224 -3.74 10.39 -2.97
N THR A 225 -4.52 11.26 -2.34
CA THR A 225 -5.97 11.03 -2.16
C THR A 225 -6.73 11.11 -3.47
N THR A 226 -6.18 11.77 -4.48
CA THR A 226 -6.79 11.95 -5.81
C THR A 226 -7.07 10.63 -6.53
N LEU A 227 -6.39 9.54 -6.17
CA LEU A 227 -6.67 8.20 -6.68
C LEU A 227 -7.94 7.57 -6.08
N LEU A 228 -8.41 8.04 -4.93
CA LEU A 228 -9.29 7.29 -4.04
C LEU A 228 -10.57 8.07 -3.75
N ARG A 229 -11.70 7.38 -3.85
CA ARG A 229 -13.01 7.93 -3.46
C ARG A 229 -13.98 6.82 -3.10
N GLN A 230 -15.07 7.17 -2.41
CA GLN A 230 -16.15 6.24 -2.08
C GLN A 230 -15.65 4.97 -1.33
N CYS A 231 -14.90 5.17 -0.23
CA CYS A 231 -14.47 4.05 0.61
C CYS A 231 -15.60 3.69 1.60
N HIS A 232 -16.22 2.53 1.39
CA HIS A 232 -17.39 2.10 2.15
C HIS A 232 -17.14 0.75 2.81
N HIS A 233 -17.70 0.58 4.01
CA HIS A 233 -17.66 -0.69 4.71
C HIS A 233 -18.41 -1.75 3.90
N ALA A 234 -17.77 -2.89 3.66
CA ALA A 234 -18.30 -3.99 2.87
C ALA A 234 -18.66 -5.20 3.74
N ALA A 235 -17.79 -5.58 4.68
CA ALA A 235 -18.02 -6.74 5.55
C ALA A 235 -17.23 -6.65 6.86
N TYR A 236 -17.78 -7.28 7.90
CA TYR A 236 -17.02 -7.60 9.10
C TYR A 236 -16.26 -8.90 8.88
N LEU A 237 -14.98 -8.89 9.24
CA LEU A 237 -14.12 -10.06 9.15
C LEU A 237 -13.57 -10.39 10.54
N GLU A 238 -13.24 -11.65 10.77
CA GLU A 238 -12.58 -12.09 11.99
C GLU A 238 -11.44 -13.05 11.68
N TYR A 239 -10.24 -12.70 12.11
CA TYR A 239 -9.04 -13.49 11.89
C TYR A 239 -8.77 -14.34 13.12
N ASN A 240 -8.72 -15.66 12.95
CA ASN A 240 -8.40 -16.58 14.02
C ASN A 240 -6.89 -16.75 14.15
N TRP A 241 -6.30 -16.13 15.16
CA TRP A 241 -4.89 -16.31 15.52
C TRP A 241 -4.78 -17.45 16.52
N ASN A 242 -4.02 -18.50 16.17
CA ASN A 242 -3.86 -19.68 17.03
C ASN A 242 -2.59 -19.64 17.91
N GLY A 243 -1.95 -18.47 18.06
CA GLY A 243 -0.66 -18.33 18.74
C GLY A 243 0.57 -18.46 17.81
N SER A 244 0.38 -18.87 16.55
CA SER A 244 1.48 -19.00 15.58
C SER A 244 1.16 -18.50 14.17
N ARG A 245 -0.11 -18.61 13.74
CA ARG A 245 -0.58 -18.15 12.43
C ARG A 245 -2.05 -17.80 12.47
N ILE A 246 -2.49 -17.10 11.42
CA ILE A 246 -3.90 -16.91 11.12
C ILE A 246 -4.36 -18.06 10.23
N ASP A 247 -4.97 -19.08 10.84
CA ASP A 247 -5.37 -20.29 10.13
C ASP A 247 -6.72 -20.14 9.42
N VAL A 248 -7.67 -19.44 10.04
CA VAL A 248 -9.01 -19.24 9.51
C VAL A 248 -9.39 -17.76 9.50
N VAL A 249 -10.09 -17.35 8.45
CA VAL A 249 -10.73 -16.04 8.33
C VAL A 249 -12.23 -16.26 8.18
N PHE A 250 -13.01 -15.59 9.01
CA PHE A 250 -14.47 -15.61 8.97
C PHE A 250 -14.96 -14.29 8.38
N GLU A 251 -15.99 -14.37 7.56
CA GLU A 251 -16.85 -13.24 7.26
C GLU A 251 -18.06 -13.32 8.21
N LEU A 252 -18.32 -12.25 8.95
CA LEU A 252 -19.35 -12.20 9.97
C LEU A 252 -20.60 -11.52 9.42
N THR A 253 -21.75 -12.16 9.63
CA THR A 253 -23.06 -11.57 9.38
C THR A 253 -23.77 -11.34 10.72
N GLN A 254 -24.27 -10.13 10.94
CA GLN A 254 -25.10 -9.85 12.10
C GLN A 254 -26.46 -10.52 11.95
N VAL A 255 -26.90 -11.22 12.98
CA VAL A 255 -28.22 -11.86 13.04
C VAL A 255 -28.92 -11.38 14.31
N GLY A 256 -29.96 -10.55 14.15
CA GLY A 256 -30.79 -10.06 15.26
C GLY A 256 -30.17 -8.90 16.03
#